data_AF-A0A351SGU6-F1
#
_entry.id   AF-A0A351SGU6-F1
#
_cell.length_a   1.000
_cell.length_b   1.000
_cell.length_c   1.000
_cell.angle_alpha   90.00
_cell.angle_beta   90.00
_cell.angle_gamma   90.00
#
_symmetry.space_group_name_H-M   'P 1'
#
loop_
_entity.id
_entity.type
_entity.pdbx_description
1 polymer ?
#
loop_
_entity_poly.entity_id
_entity_poly.type
_entity_poly.pdbx_seq_one_letter_code
_entity_poly.pdbx_strand_id
1 'polypeptide(L)'
;LALLEAPLWERFCQIAGCEELINPDEMPDARHSTHGDRACDYKKAITDYCAARSQSEVLEELEKHGLPVVPVLSPDEALHSENVAARELVATQKHPVEGDIPVLVNPLFRAGLSKKSRTPAPSLGEDTANVLHALGFTDSEIQALKQDGALG
;
A
#
# COMPACT_ATOMS: atom_id res chain seq x y z
N LEU A 1 1.89 -18.80 2.06
CA LEU A 1 3.10 -18.45 1.28
C LEU A 1 4.27 -18.77 2.19
N ALA A 2 5.05 -19.81 1.84
CA ALA A 2 6.31 -20.11 2.52
C ALA A 2 7.45 -19.33 1.86
N LEU A 3 8.63 -19.36 2.46
CA LEU A 3 9.83 -18.73 1.91
C LEU A 3 10.21 -19.44 0.59
N LEU A 4 10.04 -18.72 -0.52
CA LEU A 4 10.22 -19.25 -1.88
C LEU A 4 11.69 -19.54 -2.20
N GLU A 5 12.64 -18.97 -1.46
CA GLU A 5 14.07 -19.21 -1.65
C GLU A 5 14.56 -20.31 -0.70
N ALA A 6 15.21 -21.33 -1.25
CA ALA A 6 15.78 -22.43 -0.44
C ALA A 6 16.72 -21.95 0.67
N PRO A 7 17.65 -20.99 0.44
CA PRO A 7 18.53 -20.50 1.50
C PRO A 7 17.80 -19.71 2.60
N LEU A 8 16.65 -19.10 2.31
CA LEU A 8 15.84 -18.43 3.34
C LEU A 8 15.04 -19.46 4.15
N TRP A 9 14.51 -20.48 3.49
CA TRP A 9 13.81 -21.58 4.14
C TRP A 9 14.74 -22.34 5.11
N GLU A 10 15.95 -22.68 4.68
CA GLU A 10 16.94 -23.33 5.53
C GLU A 10 17.27 -22.52 6.79
N ARG A 11 17.47 -21.20 6.62
CA ARG A 11 17.70 -20.29 7.75
C ARG A 11 16.49 -20.23 8.68
N PHE A 12 15.28 -20.15 8.15
CA PHE A 12 14.06 -20.21 8.96
C PHE A 12 13.99 -21.52 9.77
N CYS A 13 14.22 -22.67 9.13
CA CYS A 13 14.20 -23.97 9.80
C CYS A 13 15.20 -24.05 10.97
N GLN A 14 16.41 -23.51 10.80
CA GLN A 14 17.43 -23.46 11.86
C GLN A 14 16.99 -22.57 13.05
N ILE A 15 16.27 -21.48 12.79
CA ILE A 15 15.77 -20.57 13.85
C ILE A 15 14.55 -21.18 14.54
N ALA A 16 13.66 -21.81 13.76
CA ALA A 16 12.42 -22.38 14.24
C ALA A 16 12.60 -23.76 14.90
N GLY A 17 13.76 -24.40 14.74
CA GLY A 17 14.06 -25.74 15.23
C GLY A 17 13.27 -26.83 14.49
N CYS A 18 13.12 -26.67 13.17
CA CYS A 18 12.44 -27.61 12.28
C CYS A 18 13.31 -28.01 11.08
N GLU A 19 14.58 -28.32 11.33
CA GLU A 19 15.56 -28.71 10.30
C GLU A 19 15.17 -29.95 9.49
N GLU A 20 14.31 -30.82 10.03
CA GLU A 20 13.73 -31.96 9.31
C GLU A 20 12.85 -31.55 8.10
N LEU A 21 12.43 -30.28 8.05
CA LEU A 21 11.69 -29.72 6.93
C LEU A 21 12.57 -29.18 5.81
N ILE A 22 13.90 -29.22 5.96
CA ILE A 22 14.84 -28.89 4.88
C ILE A 22 14.79 -30.02 3.84
N ASN A 23 14.51 -29.66 2.58
CA ASN A 23 14.48 -30.58 1.46
C ASN A 23 15.46 -30.14 0.37
N PRO A 24 16.69 -30.69 0.32
CA PRO A 24 17.66 -30.33 -0.70
C PRO A 24 17.26 -30.79 -2.10
N ASP A 25 16.37 -31.80 -2.19
CA ASP A 25 15.90 -32.36 -3.45
C ASP A 25 14.65 -31.65 -3.99
N GLU A 26 14.16 -30.61 -3.31
CA GLU A 26 13.01 -29.83 -3.77
C GLU A 26 13.38 -29.05 -5.04
N MET A 27 12.81 -29.49 -6.16
CA MET A 27 13.03 -28.84 -7.45
C MET A 27 12.46 -27.42 -7.48
N PRO A 28 13.06 -26.50 -8.26
CA PRO A 28 12.61 -25.11 -8.33
C PRO A 28 11.15 -24.95 -8.77
N ASP A 29 10.63 -25.86 -9.59
CA ASP A 29 9.24 -25.87 -10.04
C ASP A 29 8.26 -26.12 -8.88
N ALA A 30 8.56 -27.09 -8.01
CA ALA A 30 7.80 -27.35 -6.80
C ALA A 30 7.89 -26.18 -5.82
N ARG A 31 9.10 -25.67 -5.58
CA ARG A 31 9.36 -24.57 -4.63
C ARG A 31 8.72 -23.25 -5.03
N HIS A 32 8.68 -22.94 -6.32
CA HIS A 32 8.07 -21.70 -6.84
C HIS A 32 6.57 -21.85 -7.14
N SER A 33 5.97 -22.99 -6.79
CA SER A 33 4.53 -23.24 -6.96
C SER A 33 3.86 -23.56 -5.63
N THR A 34 3.57 -24.84 -5.37
CA THR A 34 2.78 -25.28 -4.23
C THR A 34 3.64 -25.82 -3.09
N HIS A 35 4.94 -26.03 -3.27
CA HIS A 35 5.81 -26.88 -2.43
C HIS A 35 5.43 -28.37 -2.42
N GLY A 36 4.61 -28.81 -3.40
CA GLY A 36 4.21 -30.21 -3.55
C GLY A 36 3.54 -30.79 -2.30
N ASP A 37 3.89 -32.02 -1.96
CA ASP A 37 3.28 -32.76 -0.85
C ASP A 37 3.63 -32.20 0.54
N ARG A 38 4.72 -31.42 0.67
CA ARG A 38 5.18 -30.84 1.96
C ARG A 38 4.57 -29.48 2.28
N ALA A 39 3.73 -28.94 1.39
CA ALA A 39 3.12 -27.61 1.53
C ALA A 39 2.43 -27.40 2.89
N CYS A 40 1.69 -28.42 3.35
CA CYS A 40 0.97 -28.39 4.61
C CYS A 40 1.93 -28.34 5.80
N ASP A 41 3.02 -29.10 5.75
CA ASP A 41 4.04 -29.15 6.82
C ASP A 41 4.77 -27.81 6.93
N TYR A 42 5.16 -27.23 5.80
CA TYR A 42 5.84 -25.92 5.78
C TYR A 42 4.94 -24.81 6.34
N LYS A 43 3.66 -24.79 5.91
CA LYS A 43 2.69 -23.82 6.42
C LYS A 43 2.46 -24.01 7.92
N LYS A 44 2.40 -25.25 8.38
CA LYS A 44 2.23 -25.57 9.80
C LYS A 44 3.41 -25.06 10.62
N ALA A 45 4.65 -25.31 10.19
CA ALA A 45 5.84 -24.83 10.90
C ALA A 45 5.88 -23.31 11.04
N ILE A 46 5.59 -22.56 9.98
CA ILE A 46 5.50 -21.10 10.03
C ILE A 46 4.38 -20.66 10.99
N THR A 47 3.22 -21.30 10.90
CA THR A 47 2.05 -20.95 11.74
C THR A 47 2.33 -21.20 13.20
N ASP A 48 2.88 -22.37 13.55
CA ASP A 48 3.21 -22.73 14.93
C ASP A 48 4.30 -21.81 15.48
N TYR A 49 5.33 -21.48 14.69
CA TYR A 49 6.38 -20.55 15.08
C TYR A 49 5.82 -19.16 15.42
N CYS A 50 4.96 -18.61 14.56
CA CYS A 50 4.36 -17.30 14.76
C CYS A 50 3.31 -17.29 15.87
N ALA A 51 2.51 -18.36 16.03
CA ALA A 51 1.45 -18.43 17.05
C ALA A 51 1.99 -18.50 18.48
N ALA A 52 3.22 -19.00 18.66
CA ALA A 52 3.86 -19.13 19.96
C ALA A 52 4.55 -17.84 20.44
N ARG A 53 4.59 -16.77 19.63
CA ARG A 53 5.39 -15.56 19.87
C ARG A 53 4.58 -14.30 19.57
N SER A 54 4.93 -13.20 20.20
CA SER A 54 4.40 -11.89 19.81
C SER A 54 4.95 -11.46 18.44
N GLN A 55 4.23 -10.55 17.77
CA GLN A 55 4.68 -10.02 16.47
C GLN A 55 6.08 -9.37 16.57
N SER A 56 6.37 -8.63 17.65
CA SER A 56 7.66 -7.99 17.87
C SER A 56 8.79 -8.99 18.03
N GLU A 57 8.58 -10.08 18.77
CA GLU A 57 9.60 -11.14 18.94
C GLU A 57 9.88 -11.84 17.61
N VAL A 58 8.84 -12.12 16.81
CA VAL A 58 9.00 -12.72 15.48
C VAL A 58 9.80 -11.80 14.55
N LEU A 59 9.48 -10.50 14.52
CA LEU A 59 10.18 -9.53 13.70
C LEU A 59 11.64 -9.41 14.12
N GLU A 60 11.91 -9.17 15.40
CA GLU A 60 13.27 -9.01 15.92
C GLU A 60 14.15 -10.23 15.62
N GLU A 61 13.64 -11.43 15.89
CA GLU A 61 14.41 -12.66 15.71
C GLU A 61 14.67 -12.95 14.23
N LEU A 62 13.66 -12.81 13.37
CA LEU A 62 13.82 -13.13 11.95
C LEU A 62 14.64 -12.06 11.21
N GLU A 63 14.47 -10.77 11.53
CA GLU A 63 15.26 -9.68 10.94
C GLU A 63 16.75 -9.79 11.31
N LYS A 64 17.05 -10.12 12.57
CA LYS A 64 18.43 -10.35 13.05
C LYS A 64 19.16 -11.43 12.25
N HIS A 65 18.41 -12.41 11.72
CA HIS A 65 18.95 -13.50 10.91
C HIS A 65 18.85 -13.24 9.39
N GLY A 66 18.46 -12.02 9.01
CA GLY A 66 18.39 -11.57 7.61
C GLY A 66 17.24 -12.21 6.84
N LEU A 67 16.16 -12.61 7.52
CA LEU A 67 14.93 -13.01 6.86
C LEU A 67 14.06 -11.78 6.55
N PRO A 68 13.59 -11.63 5.30
CA PRO A 68 12.74 -10.52 4.92
C PRO A 68 11.32 -10.74 5.46
N VAL A 69 11.04 -10.16 6.61
CA VAL A 69 9.71 -10.16 7.22
C VAL A 69 9.24 -8.73 7.45
N VAL A 70 7.93 -8.51 7.38
CA VAL A 70 7.30 -7.22 7.65
C VAL A 70 5.99 -7.45 8.41
N PRO A 71 5.61 -6.54 9.32
CA PRO A 71 4.31 -6.60 9.96
C PRO A 71 3.19 -6.33 8.95
N VAL A 72 2.05 -6.98 9.18
CA VAL A 72 0.79 -6.57 8.54
C VAL A 72 0.22 -5.43 9.39
N LEU A 73 0.27 -4.22 8.85
CA LEU A 73 -0.24 -3.02 9.50
C LEU A 73 -1.73 -2.81 9.18
N SER A 74 -2.49 -2.32 10.15
CA SER A 74 -3.80 -1.73 9.93
C SER A 74 -3.69 -0.43 9.11
N PRO A 75 -4.80 0.06 8.52
CA PRO A 75 -4.77 1.33 7.78
C PRO A 75 -4.23 2.51 8.61
N ASP A 76 -4.59 2.58 9.90
CA ASP A 76 -4.13 3.65 10.79
C ASP A 76 -2.63 3.54 11.07
N GLU A 77 -2.14 2.35 11.41
CA GLU A 77 -0.70 2.11 11.62
C GLU A 77 0.11 2.38 10.36
N ALA A 78 -0.41 2.02 9.18
CA ALA A 78 0.26 2.28 7.91
C ALA A 78 0.41 3.78 7.64
N LEU A 79 -0.66 4.56 7.85
CA LEU A 79 -0.66 6.02 7.66
C LEU A 79 0.29 6.74 8.64
N HIS A 80 0.51 6.17 9.82
CA HIS A 80 1.40 6.73 10.84
C HIS A 80 2.79 6.07 10.88
N SER A 81 3.11 5.19 9.93
CA SER A 81 4.38 4.46 9.90
C SER A 81 5.58 5.38 9.63
N GLU A 82 6.76 4.99 10.12
CA GLU A 82 8.02 5.69 9.87
C GLU A 82 8.29 5.85 8.36
N ASN A 83 7.95 4.82 7.56
CA ASN A 83 8.11 4.86 6.12
C ASN A 83 7.25 5.93 5.44
N VAL A 84 6.03 6.16 5.92
CA VAL A 84 5.12 7.20 5.43
C VAL A 84 5.61 8.58 5.87
N ALA A 85 6.02 8.73 7.12
CA ALA A 85 6.56 9.97 7.66
C ALA A 85 7.85 10.39 6.93
N ALA A 86 8.83 9.49 6.80
CA ALA A 86 10.11 9.75 6.14
C ALA A 86 9.96 10.15 4.67
N ARG A 87 8.91 9.65 4.01
CA ARG A 87 8.61 9.95 2.60
C ARG A 87 7.63 11.10 2.41
N GLU A 88 7.11 11.68 3.50
CA GLU A 88 6.10 12.73 3.49
C GLU A 88 4.88 12.36 2.63
N LEU A 89 4.39 11.12 2.76
CA LEU A 89 3.31 10.59 1.91
C LEU A 89 1.90 11.05 2.32
N VAL A 90 1.78 11.68 3.48
CA VAL A 90 0.56 12.34 3.95
C VAL A 90 0.84 13.82 4.07
N ALA A 91 -0.03 14.64 3.46
CA ALA A 91 0.02 16.09 3.57
C ALA A 91 -1.33 16.63 4.04
N THR A 92 -1.32 17.84 4.62
CA THR A 92 -2.54 18.57 4.94
C THR A 92 -3.00 19.37 3.72
N GLN A 93 -4.26 19.22 3.34
CA GLN A 93 -4.94 20.01 2.31
C GLN A 93 -6.11 20.76 2.92
N LYS A 94 -6.26 22.04 2.58
CA LYS A 94 -7.41 22.85 2.98
C LYS A 94 -8.60 22.58 2.06
N HIS A 95 -9.59 21.86 2.57
CA HIS A 95 -10.86 21.58 1.91
C HIS A 95 -11.85 22.75 2.10
N PRO A 96 -12.64 23.13 1.07
CA PRO A 96 -13.55 24.27 1.16
C PRO A 96 -14.61 24.18 2.27
N VAL A 97 -15.05 22.97 2.61
CA VAL A 97 -16.07 22.69 3.63
C VAL A 97 -15.44 22.18 4.94
N GLU A 98 -14.77 21.03 4.88
CA GLU A 98 -14.16 20.33 6.03
C GLU A 98 -12.91 21.01 6.65
N GLY A 99 -12.37 22.08 6.07
CA GLY A 99 -11.15 22.70 6.57
C GLY A 99 -9.90 21.84 6.31
N ASP A 100 -8.97 21.77 7.25
CA ASP A 100 -7.71 21.06 7.05
C ASP A 100 -7.89 19.54 7.17
N ILE A 101 -7.68 18.82 6.06
CA ILE A 101 -7.82 17.36 5.98
C ILE A 101 -6.51 16.68 5.56
N PRO A 102 -6.23 15.46 6.04
CA PRO A 102 -5.10 14.67 5.56
C PRO A 102 -5.39 14.10 4.16
N VAL A 103 -4.42 14.18 3.26
CA VAL A 103 -4.50 13.59 1.92
C VAL A 103 -3.23 12.82 1.58
N LEU A 104 -3.38 11.72 0.85
CA LEU A 104 -2.25 10.99 0.27
C LEU A 104 -1.66 11.77 -0.90
N VAL A 105 -0.35 11.89 -0.94
CA VAL A 105 0.37 12.56 -2.02
C VAL A 105 1.00 11.57 -2.99
N ASN A 106 1.23 12.00 -4.23
CA ASN A 106 1.93 11.19 -5.22
C ASN A 106 3.42 11.11 -4.86
N PRO A 107 3.99 9.94 -4.52
CA PRO A 107 5.38 9.82 -4.05
C PRO A 107 6.42 10.31 -5.05
N LEU A 108 6.08 10.37 -6.35
CA LEU A 108 6.97 10.85 -7.40
C LEU A 108 7.26 12.36 -7.33
N PHE A 109 6.63 13.09 -6.40
CA PHE A 109 6.89 14.53 -6.24
C PHE A 109 8.34 14.81 -5.86
N ARG A 110 8.97 13.90 -5.10
CA ARG A 110 10.40 13.98 -4.73
C ARG A 110 11.32 13.84 -5.95
N ALA A 111 10.87 13.15 -6.99
CA ALA A 111 11.58 13.03 -8.26
C ALA A 111 11.27 14.19 -9.23
N GLY A 112 10.44 15.16 -8.83
CA GLY A 112 9.99 16.25 -9.69
C GLY A 112 9.00 15.83 -10.79
N LEU A 113 8.51 14.58 -10.75
CA LEU A 113 7.61 14.02 -11.77
C LEU A 113 6.13 14.25 -11.45
N SER A 114 5.82 14.83 -10.29
CA SER A 114 4.46 15.20 -9.91
C SER A 114 4.47 16.37 -8.93
N LYS A 115 3.31 16.99 -8.73
CA LYS A 115 3.11 17.98 -7.66
C LYS A 115 2.83 17.25 -6.35
N LYS A 116 3.43 17.74 -5.26
CA LYS A 116 3.21 17.19 -3.91
C LYS A 116 1.75 17.33 -3.50
N SER A 117 1.16 18.50 -3.68
CA SER A 117 -0.24 18.76 -3.38
C SER A 117 -1.07 18.95 -4.65
N ARG A 118 -2.35 18.63 -4.53
CA ARG A 118 -3.38 18.97 -5.52
C ARG A 118 -4.22 20.11 -4.98
N THR A 119 -4.91 20.82 -5.87
CA THR A 119 -6.03 21.68 -5.45
C THR A 119 -7.17 20.80 -4.93
N PRO A 120 -8.03 21.31 -4.05
CA PRO A 120 -9.25 20.60 -3.67
C PRO A 120 -10.08 20.23 -4.90
N ALA A 121 -10.91 19.19 -4.77
CA ALA A 121 -11.88 18.88 -5.80
C ALA A 121 -12.82 20.09 -5.98
N PRO A 122 -13.14 20.49 -7.22
CA PRO A 122 -14.11 21.54 -7.45
C PRO A 122 -15.48 21.12 -6.93
N SER A 123 -16.25 22.10 -6.49
CA SER A 123 -17.66 21.93 -6.20
C SER A 123 -18.45 21.62 -7.48
N LEU A 124 -19.66 21.06 -7.33
CA LEU A 124 -20.53 20.80 -8.47
C LEU A 124 -20.76 22.11 -9.25
N GLY A 125 -20.38 22.11 -10.52
CA GLY A 125 -20.59 23.24 -11.42
C GLY A 125 -19.58 24.39 -11.31
N GLU A 126 -18.55 24.29 -10.44
CA GLU A 126 -17.59 25.38 -10.17
C GLU A 126 -16.92 25.92 -11.44
N ASP A 127 -16.49 25.00 -12.31
CA ASP A 127 -15.76 25.34 -13.54
C ASP A 127 -16.66 25.46 -14.77
N THR A 128 -17.99 25.26 -14.64
CA THR A 128 -18.92 25.21 -15.79
C THR A 128 -18.84 26.46 -16.66
N ALA A 129 -18.87 27.65 -16.05
CA ALA A 129 -18.79 28.91 -16.79
C ALA A 129 -17.43 29.09 -17.47
N ASN A 130 -16.33 28.77 -16.77
CA ASN A 130 -14.97 28.87 -17.31
C ASN A 130 -14.79 27.99 -18.55
N VAL A 131 -15.31 26.76 -18.52
CA VAL A 131 -15.26 25.82 -19.65
C VAL A 131 -16.13 26.32 -20.81
N LEU A 132 -17.35 26.78 -20.56
CA LEU A 132 -18.25 27.27 -21.61
C LEU A 132 -17.70 28.53 -22.29
N HIS A 133 -17.09 29.44 -21.53
CA HIS A 133 -16.37 30.59 -22.11
C HIS A 133 -15.19 30.16 -22.98
N ALA A 134 -14.41 29.16 -22.53
CA ALA A 134 -13.30 28.63 -23.33
C ALA A 134 -13.78 27.98 -24.64
N LEU A 135 -15.04 27.54 -24.69
CA LEU A 135 -15.71 27.01 -25.89
C LEU A 135 -16.39 28.09 -26.74
N GLY A 136 -16.36 29.37 -26.31
CA GLY A 136 -16.87 30.51 -27.07
C GLY A 136 -18.30 30.95 -26.72
N PHE A 137 -18.90 30.42 -25.66
CA PHE A 137 -20.22 30.86 -25.20
C PHE A 137 -20.15 32.22 -24.51
N THR A 138 -21.14 33.06 -24.79
CA THR A 138 -21.36 34.35 -24.13
C THR A 138 -22.08 34.19 -22.79
N ASP A 139 -21.98 35.20 -21.92
CA ASP A 139 -22.72 35.23 -20.64
C ASP A 139 -24.23 35.01 -20.83
N SER A 140 -24.80 35.57 -21.90
CA SER A 140 -26.22 35.42 -22.23
C SER A 140 -26.61 33.99 -22.57
N GLU A 141 -25.78 33.26 -23.32
CA GLU A 141 -26.05 31.87 -23.70
C GLU A 141 -25.90 30.94 -22.50
N ILE A 142 -24.89 31.17 -21.65
CA ILE A 142 -24.69 30.41 -20.41
C ILE A 142 -25.88 30.60 -19.47
N GLN A 143 -26.39 31.84 -19.36
CA GLN A 143 -27.56 32.13 -18.53
C GLN A 143 -28.83 31.46 -19.06
N ALA A 144 -29.03 31.40 -20.38
CA ALA A 144 -30.14 30.67 -20.99
C ALA A 144 -30.07 29.17 -20.68
N LEU A 145 -28.89 28.55 -20.82
CA LEU A 145 -28.68 27.14 -20.48
C LEU A 145 -28.95 26.83 -19.00
N LYS A 146 -28.60 27.76 -18.10
CA LYS A 146 -28.97 27.66 -16.67
C LYS A 146 -30.48 27.71 -16.46
N GLN A 147 -31.19 28.63 -17.14
CA GLN A 147 -32.64 28.77 -17.02
C GLN A 147 -33.40 27.56 -17.56
N ASP A 148 -32.88 26.92 -18.61
CA ASP A 148 -33.45 25.72 -19.22
C ASP A 148 -33.15 24.44 -18.43
N GLY A 149 -32.39 24.53 -17.32
CA GLY A 149 -32.01 23.39 -16.48
C GLY A 149 -30.95 22.48 -17.10
N ALA A 150 -30.27 22.93 -18.16
CA ALA A 150 -29.21 22.18 -18.83
C ALA A 150 -27.87 22.22 -18.07
N LEU A 151 -27.71 23.15 -17.11
CA LEU A 151 -26.53 23.32 -16.27
C LEU A 151 -26.92 23.17 -14.79
N GLY A 152 -26.09 22.46 -14.01
CA GLY A 152 -26.22 22.24 -12.58
C GLY A 152 -24.91 22.44 -11.84
#